data_AF-A0A930QNG2-F1
#
_entry.id   AF-A0A930QNG2-F1
#
_cell.length_a   1.000
_cell.length_b   1.000
_cell.length_c   1.000
_cell.angle_alpha   90.00
_cell.angle_beta   90.00
_cell.angle_gamma   90.00
#
_symmetry.space_group_name_H-M   'P 1'
#
loop_
_entity.id
_entity.type
_entity.pdbx_description
1 polymer ?
#
loop_
_entity_poly.entity_id
_entity_poly.type
_entity_poly.pdbx_seq_one_letter_code
_entity_poly.pdbx_strand_id
1 'polypeptide(L)'
;FLASAQLETGRAQRAVEYSNALFAVNYLPTYLRPLYAGLAYGYDALFADVLPQAGAADATRGHARIRIGYISPDLCVHPVGRLVRPLLTQYDRPQFAVYCYARCAEDALSAEMRAAVDVWHNVRGCSAAETAALIRHDEVDVLVDLAGHTQGNALPVLAHRPAPVQMTGIGYFNTTGLAAVDYVLSDVYVDPPGVGDDAMTEEIIRLPHSHFCYTLPDDLPPVMPPPMEQRGCVTFGSFNNFNKVTDEVLCLWRQVLDAVPGARLLVKSKIFDHEEGRAMVAERLARCGIPAARVEMRGFSRDYLAEYGDVDVALDPFPYTGGITTCEALSMGVPVVTLAGESHGARFGVSLLTNAHLPELVAQTPADYVRIAAGLASDPATLRALRRNLRTMLRHAPLTDAAGYVYDVEDVYRSIWAKFVRAAGTA
;
A
#
# COMPACT_ATOMS: atom_id res chain seq x y z
N PHE A 1 -1.07 20.26 -10.30
CA PHE A 1 -2.17 19.29 -10.14
C PHE A 1 -3.52 19.97 -10.05
N LEU A 2 -3.98 20.56 -8.94
CA LEU A 2 -5.32 21.18 -8.89
C LEU A 2 -5.52 22.33 -9.90
N ALA A 3 -4.56 23.24 -9.99
CA ALA A 3 -4.59 24.29 -11.03
C ALA A 3 -4.58 23.69 -12.45
N SER A 4 -3.80 22.62 -12.66
CA SER A 4 -3.76 21.89 -13.94
C SER A 4 -5.14 21.30 -14.26
N ALA A 5 -5.76 20.59 -13.31
CA ALA A 5 -7.08 19.98 -13.46
C ALA A 5 -8.17 21.02 -13.84
N GLN A 6 -8.10 22.24 -13.31
CA GLN A 6 -9.03 23.32 -13.64
C GLN A 6 -8.87 23.82 -15.08
N LEU A 7 -7.66 23.74 -15.64
CA LEU A 7 -7.36 24.14 -17.02
C LEU A 7 -7.70 23.06 -18.04
N GLU A 8 -7.78 21.80 -17.62
CA GLU A 8 -8.11 20.68 -18.51
C GLU A 8 -9.54 20.78 -19.04
N THR A 9 -9.71 20.65 -20.36
CA THR A 9 -11.01 20.70 -21.03
C THR A 9 -11.71 19.35 -21.10
N GLY A 10 -10.95 18.24 -21.11
CA GLY A 10 -11.47 16.88 -21.14
C GLY A 10 -11.56 16.23 -19.76
N ARG A 11 -12.67 15.53 -19.47
CA ARG A 11 -12.88 14.81 -18.19
C ARG A 11 -11.72 13.88 -17.84
N ALA A 12 -11.24 13.09 -18.82
CA ALA A 12 -10.22 12.08 -18.58
C ALA A 12 -8.92 12.69 -18.02
N GLN A 13 -8.37 13.72 -18.68
CA GLN A 13 -7.16 14.38 -18.20
C GLN A 13 -7.40 15.16 -16.91
N ARG A 14 -8.56 15.82 -16.78
CA ARG A 14 -8.95 16.49 -15.53
C ARG A 14 -8.96 15.53 -14.34
N ALA A 15 -9.53 14.33 -14.51
CA ALA A 15 -9.57 13.31 -13.48
C ALA A 15 -8.16 12.80 -13.13
N VAL A 16 -7.27 12.64 -14.11
CA VAL A 16 -5.86 12.28 -13.85
C VAL A 16 -5.16 13.34 -13.00
N GLU A 17 -5.25 14.62 -13.37
CA GLU A 17 -4.63 15.72 -12.63
C GLU A 17 -5.22 15.89 -11.22
N TYR A 18 -6.51 15.64 -11.05
CA TYR A 18 -7.17 15.66 -9.75
C TYR A 18 -6.70 14.48 -8.88
N SER A 19 -6.67 13.26 -9.41
CA SER A 19 -6.11 12.09 -8.71
C SER A 19 -4.66 12.33 -8.30
N ASN A 20 -3.84 12.95 -9.16
CA ASN A 20 -2.47 13.31 -8.81
C ASN A 20 -2.40 14.28 -7.62
N ALA A 21 -3.33 15.22 -7.51
CA ALA A 21 -3.42 16.10 -6.34
C ALA A 21 -3.76 15.31 -5.07
N LEU A 22 -4.78 14.44 -5.12
CA LEU A 22 -5.18 13.58 -3.99
C LEU A 22 -4.06 12.64 -3.57
N PHE A 23 -3.37 12.03 -4.51
CA PHE A 23 -2.20 11.21 -4.24
C PHE A 23 -1.09 12.02 -3.57
N ALA A 24 -0.80 13.22 -4.06
CA ALA A 24 0.25 14.09 -3.53
C ALA A 24 -0.02 14.57 -2.09
N VAL A 25 -1.28 14.76 -1.70
CA VAL A 25 -1.67 15.14 -0.33
C VAL A 25 -1.16 14.12 0.71
N ASN A 26 -0.98 12.86 0.33
CA ASN A 26 -0.44 11.85 1.25
C ASN A 26 1.02 12.10 1.63
N TYR A 27 1.79 12.84 0.82
CA TYR A 27 3.18 13.20 1.13
C TYR A 27 3.31 14.50 1.93
N LEU A 28 2.22 15.22 2.18
CA LEU A 28 2.27 16.46 2.93
C LEU A 28 2.58 16.19 4.42
N PRO A 29 3.32 17.09 5.08
CA PRO A 29 3.46 17.11 6.53
C PRO A 29 2.11 17.03 7.25
N THR A 30 2.08 16.38 8.42
CA THR A 30 0.84 16.08 9.15
C THR A 30 -0.01 17.33 9.41
N TYR A 31 0.62 18.47 9.73
CA TYR A 31 -0.08 19.73 10.02
C TYR A 31 -0.75 20.37 8.78
N LEU A 32 -0.38 19.99 7.56
CA LEU A 32 -0.98 20.53 6.32
C LEU A 32 -2.12 19.65 5.80
N ARG A 33 -2.17 18.36 6.14
CA ARG A 33 -3.18 17.43 5.61
C ARG A 33 -4.62 17.83 5.92
N PRO A 34 -4.97 18.36 7.12
CA PRO A 34 -6.34 18.80 7.41
C PRO A 34 -6.89 19.85 6.44
N LEU A 35 -6.03 20.69 5.84
CA LEU A 35 -6.43 21.70 4.85
C LEU A 35 -7.00 21.09 3.56
N TYR A 36 -6.72 19.81 3.32
CA TYR A 36 -7.12 19.07 2.13
C TYR A 36 -8.09 17.91 2.43
N ALA A 37 -8.60 17.79 3.67
CA ALA A 37 -9.50 16.72 4.06
C ALA A 37 -10.77 16.65 3.19
N GLY A 38 -11.26 17.81 2.73
CA GLY A 38 -12.43 17.88 1.84
C GLY A 38 -12.14 17.62 0.37
N LEU A 39 -10.89 17.41 -0.03
CA LEU A 39 -10.52 17.33 -1.44
C LEU A 39 -11.08 16.08 -2.12
N ALA A 40 -11.19 14.96 -1.40
CA ALA A 40 -11.67 13.70 -1.97
C ALA A 40 -13.10 13.82 -2.52
N TYR A 41 -13.97 14.56 -1.83
CA TYR A 41 -15.37 14.78 -2.25
C TYR A 41 -15.49 15.50 -3.61
N GLY A 42 -14.48 16.28 -4.01
CA GLY A 42 -14.49 16.96 -5.31
C GLY A 42 -14.19 16.03 -6.48
N TYR A 43 -13.67 14.82 -6.24
CA TYR A 43 -13.38 13.86 -7.30
C TYR A 43 -14.66 13.27 -7.90
N ASP A 44 -15.63 12.88 -7.06
CA ASP A 44 -16.93 12.35 -7.47
C ASP A 44 -17.69 13.33 -8.39
N ALA A 45 -17.61 14.62 -8.10
CA ALA A 45 -18.26 15.67 -8.88
C ALA A 45 -17.81 15.70 -10.36
N LEU A 46 -16.66 15.13 -10.71
CA LEU A 46 -16.21 14.98 -12.10
C LEU A 46 -17.07 13.99 -12.91
N PHE A 47 -17.82 13.13 -12.22
CA PHE A 47 -18.62 12.05 -12.77
C PHE A 47 -20.12 12.18 -12.43
N ALA A 48 -20.58 13.34 -11.97
CA ALA A 48 -21.98 13.55 -11.55
C ALA A 48 -23.03 13.28 -12.65
N ASP A 49 -22.64 13.34 -13.92
CA ASP A 49 -23.48 13.00 -15.08
C ASP A 49 -23.35 11.55 -15.55
N VAL A 50 -22.50 10.74 -14.92
CA VAL A 50 -22.32 9.32 -15.22
C VAL A 50 -23.41 8.52 -14.51
N LEU A 51 -24.24 7.83 -15.30
CA LEU A 51 -25.31 6.99 -14.76
C LEU A 51 -24.78 5.60 -14.34
N PRO A 52 -25.21 5.08 -13.18
CA PRO A 52 -24.83 3.74 -12.72
C PRO A 52 -25.41 2.66 -13.65
N GLN A 53 -24.58 1.67 -14.01
CA GLN A 53 -24.97 0.55 -14.87
C GLN A 53 -25.55 -0.64 -14.08
N ALA A 54 -25.13 -0.83 -12.83
CA ALA A 54 -25.61 -1.85 -11.93
C ALA A 54 -26.47 -1.26 -10.80
N GLY A 55 -27.35 -2.08 -10.24
CA GLY A 55 -28.29 -1.67 -9.18
C GLY A 55 -29.01 -2.85 -8.54
N ALA A 56 -30.06 -2.58 -7.77
CA ALA A 56 -30.76 -3.58 -6.96
C ALA A 56 -31.27 -4.81 -7.74
N ALA A 57 -31.63 -4.64 -9.02
CA ALA A 57 -32.08 -5.74 -9.88
C ALA A 57 -31.02 -6.84 -10.07
N ASP A 58 -29.74 -6.54 -9.87
CA ASP A 58 -28.65 -7.51 -9.98
C ASP A 58 -28.65 -8.55 -8.85
N ALA A 59 -29.40 -8.32 -7.77
CA ALA A 59 -29.54 -9.29 -6.68
C ALA A 59 -30.20 -10.61 -7.11
N THR A 60 -30.90 -10.63 -8.25
CA THR A 60 -31.62 -11.82 -8.76
C THR A 60 -30.83 -12.64 -9.77
N ARG A 61 -29.54 -12.33 -10.02
CA ARG A 61 -28.72 -13.02 -11.03
C ARG A 61 -28.54 -14.53 -10.78
N GLY A 62 -28.66 -14.98 -9.54
CA GLY A 62 -28.72 -16.42 -9.20
C GLY A 62 -27.51 -17.24 -9.62
N HIS A 63 -26.32 -16.62 -9.68
CA HIS A 63 -25.08 -17.31 -10.04
C HIS A 63 -24.78 -18.47 -9.06
N ALA A 64 -24.26 -19.59 -9.59
CA ALA A 64 -23.81 -20.70 -8.76
C ALA A 64 -22.56 -20.37 -7.92
N ARG A 65 -21.76 -19.39 -8.37
CA ARG A 65 -20.55 -18.87 -7.72
C ARG A 65 -20.61 -17.35 -7.70
N ILE A 66 -20.11 -16.73 -6.64
CA ILE A 66 -19.98 -15.26 -6.59
C ILE A 66 -18.86 -14.86 -7.55
N ARG A 67 -19.14 -13.95 -8.50
CA ARG A 67 -18.15 -13.44 -9.46
C ARG A 67 -17.40 -12.26 -8.85
N ILE A 68 -16.10 -12.44 -8.59
CA ILE A 68 -15.21 -11.41 -8.07
C ILE A 68 -14.36 -10.86 -9.21
N GLY A 69 -14.41 -9.56 -9.46
CA GLY A 69 -13.57 -8.87 -10.43
C GLY A 69 -12.47 -8.07 -9.75
N TYR A 70 -11.21 -8.26 -10.14
CA TYR A 70 -10.10 -7.41 -9.72
C TYR A 70 -9.66 -6.51 -10.88
N ILE A 71 -9.63 -5.19 -10.68
CA ILE A 71 -9.18 -4.23 -11.69
C ILE A 71 -7.97 -3.44 -11.19
N SER A 72 -6.91 -3.40 -11.99
CA SER A 72 -5.68 -2.71 -11.59
C SER A 72 -4.73 -2.41 -12.75
N PRO A 73 -4.02 -1.25 -12.73
CA PRO A 73 -2.86 -0.99 -13.57
C PRO A 73 -1.60 -1.75 -13.15
N ASP A 74 -1.69 -2.59 -12.11
CA ASP A 74 -0.52 -3.17 -11.44
C ASP A 74 -0.56 -4.71 -11.37
N LEU A 75 -1.37 -5.36 -12.22
CA LEU A 75 -1.37 -6.83 -12.38
C LEU A 75 -0.16 -7.31 -13.20
N CYS A 76 1.03 -6.87 -12.80
CA CYS A 76 2.35 -7.18 -13.35
C CYS A 76 3.37 -7.21 -12.20
N VAL A 77 4.66 -7.27 -12.49
CA VAL A 77 5.76 -7.12 -11.50
C VAL A 77 5.68 -5.73 -10.87
N HIS A 78 4.86 -5.65 -9.83
CA HIS A 78 4.56 -4.48 -9.02
C HIS A 78 4.18 -4.95 -7.61
N PRO A 79 4.35 -4.13 -6.55
CA PRO A 79 3.92 -4.48 -5.20
C PRO A 79 2.48 -5.01 -5.14
N VAL A 80 1.52 -4.32 -5.77
CA VAL A 80 0.10 -4.74 -5.79
C VAL A 80 -0.06 -6.12 -6.46
N GLY A 81 0.54 -6.36 -7.62
CA GLY A 81 0.51 -7.67 -8.29
C GLY A 81 1.04 -8.81 -7.43
N ARG A 82 2.05 -8.55 -6.59
CA ARG A 82 2.57 -9.54 -5.62
C ARG A 82 1.65 -9.75 -4.43
N LEU A 83 1.05 -8.68 -3.90
CA LEU A 83 0.18 -8.72 -2.72
C LEU A 83 -1.20 -9.33 -3.01
N VAL A 84 -1.74 -9.15 -4.22
CA VAL A 84 -3.02 -9.73 -4.63
C VAL A 84 -2.89 -11.21 -5.01
N ARG A 85 -1.68 -11.69 -5.32
CA ARG A 85 -1.42 -13.06 -5.81
C ARG A 85 -2.12 -14.16 -5.01
N PRO A 86 -2.15 -14.18 -3.66
CA PRO A 86 -2.89 -15.19 -2.90
C PRO A 86 -4.37 -15.27 -3.29
N LEU A 87 -5.05 -14.13 -3.42
CA LEU A 87 -6.47 -14.04 -3.79
C LEU A 87 -6.75 -14.56 -5.21
N LEU A 88 -5.74 -14.55 -6.08
CA LEU A 88 -5.87 -15.04 -7.46
C LEU A 88 -5.51 -16.52 -7.61
N THR A 89 -4.84 -17.10 -6.61
CA THR A 89 -4.24 -18.45 -6.73
C THR A 89 -4.79 -19.46 -5.73
N GLN A 90 -5.38 -19.00 -4.63
CA GLN A 90 -5.82 -19.85 -3.52
C GLN A 90 -7.32 -19.73 -3.21
N TYR A 91 -8.08 -19.01 -4.03
CA TYR A 91 -9.51 -18.80 -3.82
C TYR A 91 -10.30 -20.12 -3.90
N ASP A 92 -11.39 -20.21 -3.14
CA ASP A 92 -12.33 -21.32 -3.11
C ASP A 92 -13.14 -21.38 -4.41
N ARG A 93 -12.58 -22.06 -5.42
CA ARG A 93 -13.17 -22.22 -6.76
C ARG A 93 -14.62 -22.73 -6.76
N PRO A 94 -15.05 -23.65 -5.88
CA PRO A 94 -16.46 -23.99 -5.70
C PRO A 94 -17.39 -22.82 -5.36
N GLN A 95 -16.92 -21.83 -4.61
CA GLN A 95 -17.74 -20.70 -4.15
C GLN A 95 -17.56 -19.44 -5.01
N PHE A 96 -16.39 -19.26 -5.62
CA PHE A 96 -16.02 -18.03 -6.33
C PHE A 96 -15.57 -18.30 -7.77
N ALA A 97 -15.86 -17.34 -8.64
CA ALA A 97 -15.27 -17.23 -9.97
C ALA A 97 -14.49 -15.91 -10.02
N VAL A 98 -13.20 -15.97 -10.37
CA VAL A 98 -12.31 -14.80 -10.34
C VAL A 98 -12.05 -14.27 -11.74
N TYR A 99 -12.29 -12.97 -11.91
CA TYR A 99 -12.09 -12.20 -13.12
C TYR A 99 -11.01 -11.15 -12.86
N CYS A 100 -10.11 -10.96 -13.83
CA CYS A 100 -9.08 -9.93 -13.77
C CYS A 100 -9.18 -8.98 -14.95
N TYR A 101 -9.12 -7.68 -14.67
CA TYR A 101 -9.10 -6.59 -15.63
C TYR A 101 -7.76 -5.83 -15.52
N ALA A 102 -6.74 -6.34 -16.22
CA ALA A 102 -5.40 -5.78 -16.20
C ALA A 102 -5.32 -4.50 -17.07
N ARG A 103 -4.62 -3.47 -16.56
CA ARG A 103 -4.38 -2.19 -17.27
C ARG A 103 -2.90 -1.91 -17.50
N CYS A 104 -2.08 -2.95 -17.52
CA CYS A 104 -0.62 -2.89 -17.62
C CYS A 104 -0.07 -3.55 -18.91
N ALA A 105 1.21 -3.33 -19.17
CA ALA A 105 1.96 -4.27 -19.99
C ALA A 105 2.04 -5.61 -19.23
N GLU A 106 1.79 -6.72 -19.91
CA GLU A 106 1.89 -8.04 -19.30
C GLU A 106 3.35 -8.49 -19.22
N ASP A 107 3.70 -9.12 -18.11
CA ASP A 107 4.98 -9.77 -17.89
C ASP A 107 4.80 -11.20 -17.36
N ALA A 108 5.88 -11.80 -16.86
CA ALA A 108 5.85 -13.15 -16.32
C ALA A 108 4.83 -13.30 -15.17
N LEU A 109 4.73 -12.30 -14.28
CA LEU A 109 3.78 -12.35 -13.17
C LEU A 109 2.35 -12.23 -13.69
N SER A 110 2.10 -11.38 -14.70
CA SER A 110 0.79 -11.33 -15.37
C SER A 110 0.40 -12.67 -16.00
N ALA A 111 1.35 -13.36 -16.64
CA ALA A 111 1.10 -14.65 -17.26
C ALA A 111 0.74 -15.74 -16.24
N GLU A 112 1.41 -15.74 -15.07
CA GLU A 112 1.08 -16.61 -13.95
C GLU A 112 -0.33 -16.33 -13.41
N MET A 113 -0.67 -15.06 -13.18
CA MET A 113 -1.99 -14.67 -12.68
C MET A 113 -3.09 -15.04 -13.67
N ARG A 114 -2.89 -14.81 -14.98
CA ARG A 114 -3.81 -15.20 -16.04
C ARG A 114 -4.08 -16.70 -16.05
N ALA A 115 -3.06 -17.53 -15.80
CA ALA A 115 -3.22 -18.98 -15.76
C ALA A 115 -3.98 -19.47 -14.51
N ALA A 116 -4.06 -18.66 -13.47
CA ALA A 116 -4.68 -19.03 -12.20
C ALA A 116 -6.17 -18.67 -12.10
N VAL A 117 -6.63 -17.63 -12.79
CA VAL A 117 -8.01 -17.11 -12.68
C VAL A 117 -8.98 -17.73 -13.68
N ASP A 118 -10.29 -17.55 -13.47
CA ASP A 118 -11.32 -18.05 -14.40
C ASP A 118 -11.36 -17.22 -15.69
N VAL A 119 -11.19 -15.89 -15.59
CA VAL A 119 -11.22 -14.96 -16.73
C VAL A 119 -10.16 -13.88 -16.59
N TRP A 120 -9.47 -13.59 -17.70
CA TRP A 120 -8.47 -12.53 -17.78
C TRP A 120 -8.71 -11.64 -19.00
N HIS A 121 -8.90 -10.35 -18.74
CA HIS A 121 -9.00 -9.31 -19.74
C HIS A 121 -7.90 -8.28 -19.54
N ASN A 122 -7.08 -8.06 -20.57
CA ASN A 122 -6.22 -6.88 -20.61
C ASN A 122 -6.96 -5.75 -21.30
N VAL A 123 -7.39 -4.78 -20.51
CA VAL A 123 -8.18 -3.62 -20.92
C VAL A 123 -7.31 -2.36 -21.04
N ARG A 124 -5.98 -2.52 -21.11
CA ARG A 124 -5.06 -1.42 -21.37
C ARG A 124 -5.39 -0.78 -22.72
N GLY A 125 -5.65 0.53 -22.69
CA GLY A 125 -5.99 1.31 -23.89
C GLY A 125 -7.50 1.41 -24.15
N CYS A 126 -8.33 0.60 -23.48
CA CYS A 126 -9.78 0.78 -23.50
C CYS A 126 -10.18 2.04 -22.73
N SER A 127 -11.25 2.69 -23.17
CA SER A 127 -11.88 3.77 -22.43
C SER A 127 -12.55 3.25 -21.16
N ALA A 128 -12.89 4.17 -20.25
CA ALA A 128 -13.59 3.82 -19.02
C ALA A 128 -14.96 3.19 -19.30
N ALA A 129 -15.69 3.72 -20.28
CA ALA A 129 -17.01 3.23 -20.67
C ALA A 129 -16.96 1.83 -21.30
N GLU A 130 -15.97 1.56 -22.18
CA GLU A 130 -15.78 0.23 -22.77
C GLU A 130 -15.41 -0.80 -21.71
N THR A 131 -14.51 -0.45 -20.79
CA THR A 131 -14.13 -1.33 -19.69
C THR A 131 -15.30 -1.62 -18.76
N ALA A 132 -16.10 -0.60 -18.42
CA ALA A 132 -17.30 -0.76 -17.61
C ALA A 132 -18.33 -1.67 -18.30
N ALA A 133 -18.56 -1.48 -19.60
CA ALA A 133 -19.47 -2.33 -20.38
C ALA A 133 -19.01 -3.80 -20.41
N LEU A 134 -17.71 -4.06 -20.49
CA LEU A 134 -17.15 -5.42 -20.40
C LEU A 134 -17.40 -6.04 -19.02
N ILE A 135 -17.09 -5.32 -17.94
CA ILE A 135 -17.33 -5.80 -16.55
C ILE A 135 -18.82 -6.08 -16.33
N ARG A 136 -19.69 -5.22 -16.86
CA ARG A 136 -21.15 -5.40 -16.81
C ARG A 136 -21.59 -6.65 -17.58
N HIS A 137 -21.00 -6.89 -18.75
CA HIS A 137 -21.27 -8.07 -19.57
C HIS A 137 -20.84 -9.38 -18.88
N ASP A 138 -19.71 -9.35 -18.17
CA ASP A 138 -19.23 -10.47 -17.36
C ASP A 138 -20.09 -10.73 -16.11
N GLU A 139 -21.06 -9.85 -15.83
CA GLU A 139 -21.94 -9.87 -14.66
C GLU A 139 -21.14 -10.03 -13.35
N VAL A 140 -20.04 -9.29 -13.20
CA VAL A 140 -19.30 -9.25 -11.93
C VAL A 140 -20.23 -8.83 -10.81
N ASP A 141 -20.17 -9.56 -9.68
CA ASP A 141 -21.00 -9.33 -8.50
C ASP A 141 -20.30 -8.35 -7.54
N VAL A 142 -19.00 -8.57 -7.30
CA VAL A 142 -18.14 -7.70 -6.49
C VAL A 142 -16.94 -7.26 -7.32
N LEU A 143 -16.81 -5.96 -7.60
CA LEU A 143 -15.64 -5.39 -8.27
C LEU A 143 -14.70 -4.76 -7.23
N VAL A 144 -13.43 -5.16 -7.27
CA VAL A 144 -12.35 -4.72 -6.38
C VAL A 144 -11.34 -3.91 -7.18
N ASP A 145 -11.29 -2.61 -6.94
CA ASP A 145 -10.20 -1.73 -7.37
C ASP A 145 -8.99 -1.91 -6.45
N LEU A 146 -7.81 -2.01 -7.06
CA LEU A 146 -6.56 -2.22 -6.32
C LEU A 146 -5.61 -1.02 -6.39
N ALA A 147 -6.08 0.15 -6.85
CA ALA A 147 -5.21 1.26 -7.21
C ALA A 147 -5.60 2.61 -6.59
N GLY A 148 -6.87 2.84 -6.24
CA GLY A 148 -7.34 4.14 -5.74
C GLY A 148 -6.84 5.31 -6.61
N HIS A 149 -6.20 6.32 -6.01
CA HIS A 149 -5.63 7.45 -6.77
C HIS A 149 -4.18 7.23 -7.25
N THR A 150 -3.65 6.01 -7.30
CA THR A 150 -2.32 5.76 -7.87
C THR A 150 -2.29 5.97 -9.39
N GLN A 151 -1.10 5.94 -9.97
CA GLN A 151 -0.90 6.16 -11.40
C GLN A 151 -1.64 5.09 -12.24
N GLY A 152 -2.40 5.54 -13.24
CA GLY A 152 -3.09 4.63 -14.16
C GLY A 152 -4.36 3.97 -13.59
N ASN A 153 -4.86 4.47 -12.45
CA ASN A 153 -6.03 3.94 -11.77
C ASN A 153 -7.28 3.76 -12.63
N ALA A 154 -8.22 2.96 -12.10
CA ALA A 154 -9.47 2.62 -12.75
C ALA A 154 -10.70 3.30 -12.13
N LEU A 155 -10.55 4.31 -11.28
CA LEU A 155 -11.68 5.01 -10.66
C LEU A 155 -12.73 5.54 -11.67
N PRO A 156 -12.36 6.05 -12.86
CA PRO A 156 -13.34 6.41 -13.89
C PRO A 156 -14.21 5.23 -14.37
N VAL A 157 -13.70 3.99 -14.30
CA VAL A 157 -14.48 2.77 -14.61
C VAL A 157 -15.49 2.52 -13.48
N LEU A 158 -15.04 2.62 -12.23
CA LEU A 158 -15.91 2.41 -11.06
C LEU A 158 -17.02 3.46 -10.99
N ALA A 159 -16.80 4.68 -11.49
CA ALA A 159 -17.83 5.72 -11.56
C ALA A 159 -19.05 5.32 -12.41
N HIS A 160 -18.87 4.43 -13.39
CA HIS A 160 -19.98 3.85 -14.16
C HIS A 160 -20.78 2.80 -13.38
N ARG A 161 -20.32 2.41 -12.18
CA ARG A 161 -20.88 1.35 -11.36
C ARG A 161 -21.21 0.07 -12.17
N PRO A 162 -20.25 -0.55 -12.87
CA PRO A 162 -20.51 -1.74 -13.69
C PRO A 162 -20.85 -3.00 -12.89
N ALA A 163 -20.43 -3.07 -11.61
CA ALA A 163 -20.81 -4.12 -10.67
C ALA A 163 -21.70 -3.54 -9.55
N PRO A 164 -22.66 -4.33 -9.02
CA PRO A 164 -23.59 -3.85 -8.01
C PRO A 164 -22.94 -3.56 -6.65
N VAL A 165 -21.87 -4.29 -6.32
CA VAL A 165 -21.01 -4.06 -5.17
C VAL A 165 -19.61 -3.69 -5.66
N GLN A 166 -19.08 -2.57 -5.20
CA GLN A 166 -17.73 -2.12 -5.54
C GLN A 166 -16.92 -1.81 -4.29
N MET A 167 -15.65 -2.16 -4.31
CA MET A 167 -14.74 -1.89 -3.21
C MET A 167 -13.34 -1.53 -3.69
N THR A 168 -12.55 -0.93 -2.82
CA THR A 168 -11.14 -0.61 -3.05
C THR A 168 -10.25 -1.17 -1.93
N GLY A 169 -8.99 -1.44 -2.21
CA GLY A 169 -8.03 -1.88 -1.18
C GLY A 169 -6.64 -2.19 -1.71
N ILE A 170 -5.73 -2.54 -0.79
CA ILE A 170 -4.35 -2.98 -1.03
C ILE A 170 -3.41 -1.90 -1.58
N GLY A 171 -3.72 -1.25 -2.70
CA GLY A 171 -2.76 -0.40 -3.42
C GLY A 171 -2.76 1.08 -3.07
N TYR A 172 -3.84 1.61 -2.49
CA TYR A 172 -3.96 3.03 -2.16
C TYR A 172 -4.40 3.26 -0.71
N PHE A 173 -3.84 4.30 -0.09
CA PHE A 173 -3.76 4.43 1.37
C PHE A 173 -4.63 5.59 1.88
N ASN A 174 -5.71 5.88 1.18
CA ASN A 174 -6.70 6.90 1.55
C ASN A 174 -8.03 6.63 0.83
N THR A 175 -9.08 7.39 1.15
CA THR A 175 -10.37 7.32 0.46
C THR A 175 -10.26 7.64 -1.04
N THR A 176 -11.08 6.99 -1.86
CA THR A 176 -11.25 7.31 -3.28
C THR A 176 -12.13 8.54 -3.50
N GLY A 177 -12.91 8.93 -2.50
CA GLY A 177 -13.87 10.03 -2.57
C GLY A 177 -15.00 9.81 -3.57
N LEU A 178 -15.15 8.61 -4.15
CA LEU A 178 -16.10 8.31 -5.21
C LEU A 178 -17.33 7.60 -4.63
N ALA A 179 -18.52 8.18 -4.79
CA ALA A 179 -19.76 7.63 -4.21
C ALA A 179 -20.15 6.26 -4.80
N ALA A 180 -19.57 5.90 -5.94
CA ALA A 180 -19.77 4.60 -6.56
C ALA A 180 -18.98 3.47 -5.86
N VAL A 181 -18.00 3.77 -5.00
CA VAL A 181 -17.24 2.76 -4.24
C VAL A 181 -17.91 2.57 -2.89
N ASP A 182 -18.37 1.35 -2.61
CA ASP A 182 -19.17 1.07 -1.42
C ASP A 182 -18.28 0.79 -0.19
N TYR A 183 -17.15 0.10 -0.39
CA TYR A 183 -16.31 -0.39 0.71
C TYR A 183 -14.82 -0.12 0.49
N VAL A 184 -14.08 0.04 1.59
CA VAL A 184 -12.61 0.00 1.60
C VAL A 184 -12.13 -1.16 2.46
N LEU A 185 -11.23 -1.99 1.93
CA LEU A 185 -10.62 -3.09 2.66
C LEU A 185 -9.47 -2.56 3.53
N SER A 186 -9.60 -2.77 4.83
CA SER A 186 -8.65 -2.37 5.87
C SER A 186 -8.49 -3.48 6.91
N ASP A 187 -7.86 -3.17 8.04
CA ASP A 187 -7.71 -4.06 9.18
C ASP A 187 -7.86 -3.30 10.51
N VAL A 188 -7.98 -4.08 11.60
CA VAL A 188 -8.19 -3.55 12.97
C VAL A 188 -7.03 -2.69 13.49
N TYR A 189 -5.85 -2.71 12.86
CA TYR A 189 -4.68 -1.93 13.30
C TYR A 189 -4.52 -0.64 12.49
N VAL A 190 -4.76 -0.71 11.18
CA VAL A 190 -4.78 0.44 10.26
C VAL A 190 -5.92 1.36 10.66
N ASP A 191 -7.15 0.85 10.72
CA ASP A 191 -8.33 1.60 11.16
C ASP A 191 -8.95 0.91 12.39
N PRO A 192 -8.52 1.24 13.61
CA PRO A 192 -9.17 0.73 14.81
C PRO A 192 -10.68 1.04 14.80
N PRO A 193 -11.54 0.11 15.27
CA PRO A 193 -12.98 0.35 15.30
C PRO A 193 -13.35 1.63 16.06
N GLY A 194 -14.12 2.50 15.41
CA GLY A 194 -14.62 3.75 16.01
C GLY A 194 -13.64 4.92 16.01
N VAL A 195 -12.52 4.81 15.29
CA VAL A 195 -11.52 5.88 15.17
C VAL A 195 -11.32 6.22 13.70
N GLY A 196 -11.63 7.46 13.31
CA GLY A 196 -11.30 7.98 11.98
C GLY A 196 -12.22 7.53 10.85
N ASP A 197 -13.33 6.82 11.14
CA ASP A 197 -14.29 6.36 10.12
C ASP A 197 -14.83 7.51 9.25
N ASP A 198 -15.04 8.70 9.82
CA ASP A 198 -15.51 9.89 9.09
C ASP A 198 -14.51 10.43 8.03
N ALA A 199 -13.27 9.93 8.01
CA ALA A 199 -12.27 10.29 7.01
C ALA A 199 -12.37 9.48 5.72
N MET A 200 -13.22 8.43 5.68
CA MET A 200 -13.47 7.60 4.51
C MET A 200 -14.88 7.85 3.96
N THR A 201 -15.00 7.95 2.63
CA THR A 201 -16.33 7.98 1.99
C THR A 201 -16.95 6.60 1.89
N GLU A 202 -16.11 5.58 1.85
CA GLU A 202 -16.45 4.17 1.77
C GLU A 202 -16.71 3.58 3.17
N GLU A 203 -17.57 2.55 3.27
CA GLU A 203 -17.70 1.78 4.50
C GLU A 203 -16.43 0.95 4.74
N ILE A 204 -15.78 1.14 5.90
CA ILE A 204 -14.52 0.45 6.22
C ILE A 204 -14.80 -1.00 6.61
N ILE A 205 -14.31 -1.94 5.80
CA ILE A 205 -14.26 -3.35 6.15
C ILE A 205 -12.93 -3.66 6.85
N ARG A 206 -13.01 -4.19 8.07
CA ARG A 206 -11.83 -4.46 8.91
C ARG A 206 -11.56 -5.95 9.00
N LEU A 207 -10.49 -6.41 8.36
CA LEU A 207 -9.96 -7.75 8.55
C LEU A 207 -9.38 -7.90 9.97
N PRO A 208 -9.43 -9.12 10.56
CA PRO A 208 -8.97 -9.35 11.93
C PRO A 208 -7.43 -9.22 12.10
N HIS A 209 -6.69 -9.32 10.99
CA HIS A 209 -5.24 -9.31 10.98
C HIS A 209 -4.67 -8.18 10.12
N SER A 210 -4.33 -8.44 8.86
CA SER A 210 -3.68 -7.49 7.95
C SER A 210 -4.56 -7.26 6.72
N HIS A 211 -4.68 -6.01 6.29
CA HIS A 211 -5.42 -5.60 5.09
C HIS A 211 -4.78 -6.08 3.77
N PHE A 212 -3.58 -6.64 3.84
CA PHE A 212 -2.98 -7.42 2.76
C PHE A 212 -2.10 -8.56 3.30
N CYS A 213 -1.80 -9.53 2.43
CA CYS A 213 -0.85 -10.60 2.71
C CYS A 213 0.46 -10.41 1.93
N TYR A 214 1.59 -10.43 2.64
CA TYR A 214 2.90 -10.49 2.01
C TYR A 214 3.30 -11.94 1.79
N THR A 215 3.46 -12.36 0.53
CA THR A 215 4.03 -13.68 0.24
C THR A 215 5.55 -13.58 0.23
N LEU A 216 6.21 -14.31 1.13
CA LEU A 216 7.67 -14.41 1.13
C LEU A 216 8.15 -15.05 -0.20
N PRO A 217 8.99 -14.37 -0.99
CA PRO A 217 9.55 -14.98 -2.20
C PRO A 217 10.44 -16.18 -1.87
N ASP A 218 10.37 -17.21 -2.72
CA ASP A 218 11.19 -18.43 -2.56
C ASP A 218 12.68 -18.18 -2.87
N ASP A 219 12.96 -17.18 -3.71
CA ASP A 219 14.28 -16.83 -4.23
C ASP A 219 14.95 -15.66 -3.47
N LEU A 220 14.52 -15.39 -2.23
CA LEU A 220 15.15 -14.35 -1.40
C LEU A 220 16.65 -14.60 -1.19
N PRO A 221 17.51 -13.55 -1.31
CA PRO A 221 18.93 -13.69 -1.03
C PRO A 221 19.18 -14.12 0.44
N PRO A 222 20.36 -14.69 0.74
CA PRO A 222 20.70 -15.06 2.11
C PRO A 222 20.70 -13.83 3.02
N VAL A 223 20.29 -14.01 4.28
CA VAL A 223 20.41 -12.96 5.29
C VAL A 223 21.87 -12.84 5.70
N MET A 224 22.43 -11.63 5.59
CA MET A 224 23.80 -11.33 6.01
C MET A 224 23.87 -11.02 7.52
N PRO A 225 25.02 -11.21 8.20
CA PRO A 225 25.22 -10.73 9.57
C PRO A 225 25.01 -9.21 9.68
N PRO A 226 24.68 -8.67 10.87
CA PRO A 226 24.54 -7.22 11.05
C PRO A 226 25.82 -6.48 10.63
N PRO A 227 25.73 -5.50 9.70
CA PRO A 227 26.92 -4.81 9.18
C PRO A 227 27.69 -4.05 10.25
N MET A 228 27.06 -3.65 11.36
CA MET A 228 27.77 -3.03 12.48
C MET A 228 28.88 -3.89 13.08
N GLU A 229 28.78 -5.22 13.00
CA GLU A 229 29.80 -6.14 13.52
C GLU A 229 31.12 -6.05 12.72
N GLN A 230 31.02 -5.67 11.44
CA GLN A 230 32.18 -5.48 10.57
C GLN A 230 32.63 -4.03 10.52
N ARG A 231 31.68 -3.09 10.50
CA ARG A 231 31.93 -1.65 10.31
C ARG A 231 32.23 -0.91 11.62
N GLY A 232 31.94 -1.50 12.77
CA GLY A 232 32.10 -0.87 14.09
C GLY A 232 31.13 0.28 14.37
N CYS A 233 30.12 0.49 13.51
CA CYS A 233 29.09 1.51 13.66
C CYS A 233 27.76 1.02 13.09
N VAL A 234 26.66 1.52 13.64
CA VAL A 234 25.30 1.19 13.19
C VAL A 234 24.97 1.94 11.91
N THR A 235 24.36 1.24 10.95
CA THR A 235 23.79 1.83 9.74
C THR A 235 22.26 1.77 9.81
N PHE A 236 21.63 2.91 10.02
CA PHE A 236 20.19 3.08 9.80
C PHE A 236 19.90 3.14 8.30
N GLY A 237 18.75 2.62 7.86
CA GLY A 237 18.42 2.59 6.43
C GLY A 237 16.96 2.90 6.11
N SER A 238 16.70 3.47 4.93
CA SER A 238 15.34 3.58 4.39
C SER A 238 15.33 3.46 2.88
N PHE A 239 14.66 2.42 2.35
CA PHE A 239 14.56 2.15 0.91
C PHE A 239 13.22 2.64 0.33
N ASN A 240 12.52 3.48 1.09
CA ASN A 240 11.26 4.08 0.68
C ASN A 240 11.47 5.08 -0.46
N ASN A 241 10.43 5.27 -1.28
CA ASN A 241 10.38 6.42 -2.19
C ASN A 241 10.63 7.70 -1.38
N PHE A 242 11.65 8.45 -1.77
CA PHE A 242 12.10 9.62 -1.01
C PHE A 242 11.07 10.75 -0.93
N ASN A 243 10.02 10.73 -1.76
CA ASN A 243 8.87 11.63 -1.62
C ASN A 243 8.12 11.43 -0.29
N LYS A 244 8.25 10.25 0.35
CA LYS A 244 7.72 9.98 1.70
C LYS A 244 8.56 10.64 2.81
N VAL A 245 9.80 11.02 2.51
CA VAL A 245 10.74 11.60 3.48
C VAL A 245 10.57 13.10 3.48
N THR A 246 9.67 13.60 4.34
CA THR A 246 9.45 15.03 4.56
C THR A 246 10.60 15.66 5.37
N ASP A 247 10.64 16.98 5.47
CA ASP A 247 11.63 17.66 6.33
C ASP A 247 11.40 17.31 7.82
N GLU A 248 10.17 16.99 8.24
CA GLU A 248 9.87 16.50 9.60
C GLU A 248 10.52 15.13 9.85
N VAL A 249 10.46 14.22 8.87
CA VAL A 249 11.13 12.92 8.95
C VAL A 249 12.64 13.09 9.05
N LEU A 250 13.23 13.98 8.24
CA LEU A 250 14.66 14.27 8.32
C LEU A 250 15.04 14.85 9.69
N CYS A 251 14.26 15.78 10.23
CA CYS A 251 14.49 16.30 11.58
C CYS A 251 14.39 15.22 12.66
N LEU A 252 13.50 14.24 12.52
CA LEU A 252 13.43 13.11 13.45
C LEU A 252 14.61 12.15 13.28
N TRP A 253 14.98 11.80 12.05
CA TRP A 253 16.12 10.94 11.78
C TRP A 253 17.44 11.58 12.22
N ARG A 254 17.56 12.91 12.14
CA ARG A 254 18.66 13.64 12.78
C ARG A 254 18.72 13.36 14.28
N GLN A 255 17.60 13.40 15.00
CA GLN A 255 17.58 13.09 16.44
C GLN A 255 18.00 11.64 16.72
N VAL A 256 17.60 10.68 15.88
CA VAL A 256 18.10 9.29 15.95
C VAL A 256 19.61 9.25 15.78
N LEU A 257 20.12 9.94 14.76
CA LEU A 257 21.55 10.04 14.47
C LEU A 257 22.34 10.74 15.59
N ASP A 258 21.76 11.74 16.25
CA ASP A 258 22.38 12.45 17.39
C ASP A 258 22.39 11.58 18.66
N ALA A 259 21.35 10.76 18.86
CA ALA A 259 21.27 9.80 19.98
C ALA A 259 22.25 8.61 19.83
N VAL A 260 22.71 8.32 18.62
CA VAL A 260 23.68 7.24 18.33
C VAL A 260 24.91 7.83 17.62
N PRO A 261 25.90 8.35 18.38
CA PRO A 261 27.11 8.93 17.80
C PRO A 261 27.85 7.93 16.89
N GLY A 262 28.26 8.40 15.72
CA GLY A 262 28.95 7.57 14.72
C GLY A 262 28.04 6.73 13.83
N ALA A 263 26.74 6.65 14.10
CA ALA A 263 25.81 5.95 13.21
C ALA A 263 25.74 6.60 11.81
N ARG A 264 25.41 5.81 10.80
CA ARG A 264 25.21 6.26 9.42
C ARG A 264 23.76 6.11 9.01
N LEU A 265 23.34 6.85 8.00
CA LEU A 265 22.04 6.74 7.36
C LEU A 265 22.23 6.36 5.89
N LEU A 266 21.61 5.27 5.44
CA LEU A 266 21.58 4.85 4.06
C LEU A 266 20.17 5.07 3.50
N VAL A 267 20.04 5.92 2.49
CA VAL A 267 18.77 6.16 1.81
C VAL A 267 18.83 5.65 0.37
N LYS A 268 17.82 4.88 -0.03
CA LYS A 268 17.74 4.32 -1.38
C LYS A 268 16.42 4.68 -2.05
N SER A 269 16.49 5.27 -3.23
CA SER A 269 15.33 5.75 -4.00
C SER A 269 15.77 6.13 -5.42
N LYS A 270 14.86 6.04 -6.38
CA LYS A 270 15.08 6.40 -7.80
C LYS A 270 15.62 7.82 -7.99
N ILE A 271 15.27 8.75 -7.09
CA ILE A 271 15.77 10.13 -7.16
C ILE A 271 17.31 10.21 -7.10
N PHE A 272 17.97 9.21 -6.54
CA PHE A 272 19.42 9.13 -6.43
C PHE A 272 20.10 8.52 -7.66
N ASP A 273 19.35 8.18 -8.71
CA ASP A 273 19.90 7.79 -10.02
C ASP A 273 20.49 8.99 -10.77
N HIS A 274 20.07 10.21 -10.40
CA HIS A 274 20.43 11.45 -11.08
C HIS A 274 21.20 12.40 -10.14
N GLU A 275 22.15 13.14 -10.69
CA GLU A 275 22.99 14.07 -9.94
C GLU A 275 22.17 15.21 -9.33
N GLU A 276 21.20 15.73 -10.09
CA GLU A 276 20.29 16.79 -9.65
C GLU A 276 19.45 16.35 -8.46
N GLY A 277 18.97 15.11 -8.48
CA GLY A 277 18.22 14.52 -7.37
C GLY A 277 19.07 14.36 -6.12
N ARG A 278 20.33 13.93 -6.25
CA ARG A 278 21.30 13.88 -5.13
C ARG A 278 21.60 15.27 -4.58
N ALA A 279 21.83 16.26 -5.44
CA ALA A 279 22.12 17.63 -5.03
C ALA A 279 20.93 18.25 -4.26
N MET A 280 19.72 18.09 -4.78
CA MET A 280 18.50 18.55 -4.12
C MET A 280 18.32 17.92 -2.73
N VAL A 281 18.54 16.61 -2.60
CA VAL A 281 18.42 15.94 -1.30
C VAL A 281 19.56 16.34 -0.36
N ALA A 282 20.79 16.54 -0.86
CA ALA A 282 21.90 17.02 -0.05
C ALA A 282 21.62 18.41 0.55
N GLU A 283 21.01 19.31 -0.21
CA GLU A 283 20.56 20.62 0.29
C GLU A 283 19.50 20.47 1.39
N ARG A 284 18.51 19.59 1.19
CA ARG A 284 17.48 19.30 2.22
C ARG A 284 18.10 18.74 3.50
N LEU A 285 19.03 17.79 3.39
CA LEU A 285 19.75 17.23 4.54
C LEU A 285 20.54 18.31 5.29
N ALA A 286 21.24 19.18 4.57
CA ALA A 286 21.97 20.29 5.17
C ALA A 286 21.04 21.26 5.91
N ARG A 287 19.88 21.60 5.32
CA ARG A 287 18.85 22.44 5.95
C ARG A 287 18.27 21.80 7.22
N CYS A 288 18.08 20.49 7.23
CA CYS A 288 17.65 19.74 8.41
C CYS A 288 18.79 19.47 9.42
N GLY A 289 20.03 19.87 9.10
CA GLY A 289 21.19 19.71 9.98
C GLY A 289 21.76 18.29 10.04
N ILE A 290 21.54 17.46 9.01
CA ILE A 290 22.16 16.14 8.88
C ILE A 290 23.48 16.29 8.10
N PRO A 291 24.65 15.97 8.68
CA PRO A 291 25.91 16.05 7.96
C PRO A 291 25.95 15.07 6.78
N ALA A 292 26.28 15.56 5.58
CA ALA A 292 26.37 14.74 4.37
C ALA A 292 27.32 13.53 4.53
N ALA A 293 28.40 13.68 5.32
CA ALA A 293 29.35 12.60 5.61
C ALA A 293 28.72 11.40 6.36
N ARG A 294 27.56 11.58 7.00
CA ARG A 294 26.81 10.51 7.69
C ARG A 294 25.77 9.85 6.79
N VAL A 295 25.55 10.35 5.57
CA VAL A 295 24.48 9.87 4.69
C VAL A 295 25.06 9.24 3.44
N GLU A 296 24.58 8.04 3.10
CA GLU A 296 24.84 7.37 1.84
C GLU A 296 23.55 7.37 1.00
N MET A 297 23.64 7.84 -0.24
CA MET A 297 22.52 7.89 -1.18
C MET A 297 22.72 6.86 -2.29
N ARG A 298 21.78 5.92 -2.43
CA ARG A 298 21.83 4.85 -3.44
C ARG A 298 20.67 4.94 -4.43
N GLY A 299 21.00 4.86 -5.71
CA GLY A 299 20.03 4.71 -6.79
C GLY A 299 19.39 3.32 -6.82
N PHE A 300 18.56 3.07 -7.83
CA PHE A 300 17.99 1.74 -8.09
C PHE A 300 19.06 0.76 -8.58
N SER A 301 18.84 -0.51 -8.25
CA SER A 301 19.71 -1.62 -8.63
C SER A 301 18.88 -2.89 -8.78
N ARG A 302 19.38 -3.84 -9.59
CA ARG A 302 18.65 -5.08 -9.90
C ARG A 302 18.48 -5.99 -8.68
N ASP A 303 19.55 -6.19 -7.92
CA ASP A 303 19.61 -7.11 -6.79
C ASP A 303 19.46 -6.38 -5.44
N TYR A 304 18.59 -5.36 -5.39
CA TYR A 304 18.50 -4.44 -4.25
C TYR A 304 18.16 -5.10 -2.92
N LEU A 305 17.48 -6.25 -2.92
CA LEU A 305 17.15 -6.97 -1.67
C LEU A 305 18.40 -7.36 -0.91
N ALA A 306 19.50 -7.69 -1.60
CA ALA A 306 20.78 -8.00 -0.96
C ALA A 306 21.39 -6.78 -0.25
N GLU A 307 21.06 -5.56 -0.68
CA GLU A 307 21.56 -4.33 -0.07
C GLU A 307 20.98 -4.06 1.32
N TYR A 308 19.90 -4.73 1.73
CA TYR A 308 19.47 -4.73 3.14
C TYR A 308 20.52 -5.37 4.07
N GLY A 309 21.48 -6.13 3.54
CA GLY A 309 22.67 -6.57 4.26
C GLY A 309 23.58 -5.44 4.72
N ASP A 310 23.44 -4.23 4.17
CA ASP A 310 24.17 -3.03 4.58
C ASP A 310 23.41 -2.17 5.59
N VAL A 311 22.24 -2.62 6.07
CA VAL A 311 21.39 -1.89 7.02
C VAL A 311 21.23 -2.70 8.30
N ASP A 312 21.52 -2.09 9.46
CA ASP A 312 21.29 -2.68 10.79
C ASP A 312 19.83 -2.55 11.24
N VAL A 313 19.27 -1.35 11.10
CA VAL A 313 17.89 -1.00 11.49
C VAL A 313 17.25 -0.14 10.40
N ALA A 314 16.07 -0.52 9.94
CA ALA A 314 15.31 0.25 8.98
C ALA A 314 14.46 1.31 9.70
N LEU A 315 14.46 2.52 9.15
CA LEU A 315 13.67 3.66 9.62
C LEU A 315 12.52 3.92 8.65
N ASP A 316 11.31 3.74 9.14
CA ASP A 316 10.10 3.98 8.39
C ASP A 316 9.77 5.49 8.41
N PRO A 317 9.47 6.14 7.26
CA PRO A 317 9.03 7.53 7.22
C PRO A 317 7.58 7.68 7.72
N PHE A 318 7.17 8.92 7.96
CA PHE A 318 5.81 9.32 8.32
C PHE A 318 5.51 10.70 7.71
N PRO A 319 4.25 11.10 7.51
CA PRO A 319 3.01 10.37 7.77
C PRO A 319 2.68 9.31 6.71
N TYR A 320 3.48 9.19 5.64
CA TYR A 320 3.33 8.14 4.63
C TYR A 320 4.37 7.05 4.89
N THR A 321 3.96 5.95 5.50
CA THR A 321 4.85 4.84 5.86
C THR A 321 5.26 3.97 4.67
N GLY A 322 6.19 3.07 4.91
CA GLY A 322 6.47 1.92 4.08
C GLY A 322 5.27 0.97 4.01
N GLY A 323 5.34 0.08 3.02
CA GLY A 323 4.40 -1.01 2.83
C GLY A 323 5.20 -2.25 2.46
N ILE A 324 5.40 -2.45 1.16
CA ILE A 324 6.25 -3.54 0.66
C ILE A 324 7.71 -3.42 1.15
N THR A 325 8.25 -2.20 1.25
CA THR A 325 9.61 -1.92 1.73
C THR A 325 9.81 -2.40 3.17
N THR A 326 8.79 -2.23 4.02
CA THR A 326 8.79 -2.75 5.39
C THR A 326 8.81 -4.28 5.38
N CYS A 327 7.99 -4.91 4.55
CA CYS A 327 7.96 -6.37 4.42
C CYS A 327 9.29 -6.94 3.91
N GLU A 328 9.93 -6.27 2.94
CA GLU A 328 11.23 -6.63 2.38
C GLU A 328 12.36 -6.46 3.39
N ALA A 329 12.37 -5.38 4.17
CA ALA A 329 13.35 -5.19 5.24
C ALA A 329 13.27 -6.34 6.25
N LEU A 330 12.07 -6.67 6.73
CA LEU A 330 11.84 -7.77 7.67
C LEU A 330 12.24 -9.13 7.06
N SER A 331 11.93 -9.38 5.79
CA SER A 331 12.28 -10.64 5.10
C SER A 331 13.79 -10.80 4.87
N MET A 332 14.52 -9.68 4.85
CA MET A 332 15.98 -9.61 4.84
C MET A 332 16.61 -9.52 6.24
N GLY A 333 15.83 -9.73 7.30
CA GLY A 333 16.30 -9.77 8.68
C GLY A 333 16.65 -8.39 9.27
N VAL A 334 16.14 -7.31 8.68
CA VAL A 334 16.31 -5.94 9.19
C VAL A 334 15.06 -5.56 10.01
N PRO A 335 15.17 -5.28 11.31
CA PRO A 335 14.06 -4.73 12.08
C PRO A 335 13.71 -3.32 11.60
N VAL A 336 12.42 -2.98 11.60
CA VAL A 336 11.91 -1.68 11.15
C VAL A 336 11.29 -0.95 12.33
N VAL A 337 11.65 0.32 12.54
CA VAL A 337 10.99 1.21 13.51
C VAL A 337 10.01 2.11 12.77
N THR A 338 8.75 2.12 13.21
CA THR A 338 7.68 2.95 12.62
C THR A 338 7.05 3.86 13.67
N LEU A 339 6.51 5.00 13.23
CA LEU A 339 5.75 5.92 14.07
C LEU A 339 4.26 5.74 13.79
N ALA A 340 3.48 5.39 14.81
CA ALA A 340 2.03 5.29 14.71
C ALA A 340 1.43 6.68 14.44
N GLY A 341 0.83 6.84 13.27
CA GLY A 341 0.02 8.01 12.95
C GLY A 341 -1.46 7.84 13.32
N GLU A 342 -2.24 8.86 12.95
CA GLU A 342 -3.69 8.92 13.23
C GLU A 342 -4.57 8.63 12.01
N SER A 343 -4.05 8.82 10.79
CA SER A 343 -4.79 8.52 9.55
C SER A 343 -4.53 7.09 9.07
N HIS A 344 -5.48 6.48 8.34
CA HIS A 344 -5.35 5.20 7.65
C HIS A 344 -3.94 4.93 7.09
N GLY A 345 -3.48 5.71 6.11
CA GLY A 345 -2.17 5.51 5.48
C GLY A 345 -0.93 5.74 6.37
N ALA A 346 -1.11 6.33 7.56
CA ALA A 346 -0.04 6.54 8.54
C ALA A 346 0.07 5.41 9.57
N ARG A 347 -0.77 4.37 9.45
CA ARG A 347 -0.86 3.26 10.39
C ARG A 347 -0.49 1.91 9.76
N PHE A 348 -0.05 1.91 8.51
CA PHE A 348 0.33 0.68 7.81
C PHE A 348 1.53 0.02 8.49
N GLY A 349 2.53 0.80 8.92
CA GLY A 349 3.63 0.29 9.73
C GLY A 349 3.17 -0.38 11.03
N VAL A 350 2.11 0.15 11.67
CA VAL A 350 1.52 -0.44 12.89
C VAL A 350 0.95 -1.82 12.60
N SER A 351 0.11 -1.94 11.56
CA SER A 351 -0.48 -3.21 11.14
C SER A 351 0.61 -4.22 10.77
N LEU A 352 1.59 -3.80 9.96
CA LEU A 352 2.65 -4.67 9.50
C LEU A 352 3.51 -5.23 10.63
N LEU A 353 3.96 -4.38 11.56
CA LEU A 353 4.80 -4.83 12.66
C LEU A 353 4.02 -5.67 13.66
N THR A 354 2.75 -5.35 13.92
CA THR A 354 1.90 -6.16 14.80
C THR A 354 1.67 -7.55 14.21
N ASN A 355 1.33 -7.62 12.92
CA ASN A 355 1.13 -8.87 12.19
C ASN A 355 2.44 -9.61 11.85
N ALA A 356 3.60 -9.00 12.11
CA ALA A 356 4.92 -9.64 12.07
C ALA A 356 5.43 -10.07 13.46
N HIS A 357 4.60 -9.96 14.51
CA HIS A 357 4.94 -10.23 15.91
C HIS A 357 6.03 -9.33 16.49
N LEU A 358 6.04 -8.05 16.10
CA LEU A 358 7.00 -7.03 16.55
C LEU A 358 6.30 -5.71 17.00
N PRO A 359 5.20 -5.75 17.77
CA PRO A 359 4.50 -4.53 18.19
C PRO A 359 5.39 -3.58 19.01
N GLU A 360 6.45 -4.07 19.64
CA GLU A 360 7.43 -3.27 20.40
C GLU A 360 8.25 -2.30 19.53
N LEU A 361 8.26 -2.51 18.21
CA LEU A 361 8.93 -1.64 17.24
C LEU A 361 8.03 -0.51 16.72
N VAL A 362 6.80 -0.42 17.22
CA VAL A 362 5.84 0.66 16.93
C VAL A 362 5.98 1.78 17.97
N ALA A 363 6.54 2.91 17.55
CA ALA A 363 6.61 4.11 18.35
C ALA A 363 5.26 4.83 18.41
N GLN A 364 4.87 5.30 19.59
CA GLN A 364 3.65 6.11 19.79
C GLN A 364 3.92 7.61 19.69
N THR A 365 5.18 8.02 19.87
CA THR A 365 5.61 9.41 19.82
C THR A 365 6.95 9.54 19.09
N PRO A 366 7.32 10.74 18.59
CA PRO A 366 8.65 10.95 18.04
C PRO A 366 9.78 10.63 19.03
N ALA A 367 9.58 10.90 20.32
CA ALA A 367 10.55 10.55 21.37
C ALA A 367 10.71 9.03 21.52
N ASP A 368 9.60 8.27 21.45
CA ASP A 368 9.64 6.80 21.44
C ASP A 368 10.35 6.25 20.22
N TYR A 369 10.15 6.87 19.04
CA TYR A 369 10.82 6.46 17.81
C TYR A 369 12.34 6.55 17.95
N VAL A 370 12.84 7.66 18.50
CA VAL A 370 14.27 7.84 18.79
C VAL A 370 14.74 6.82 19.82
N ARG A 371 13.99 6.62 20.90
CA ARG A 371 14.32 5.68 21.97
C ARG A 371 14.41 4.24 21.46
N ILE A 372 13.46 3.78 20.65
CA ILE A 372 13.44 2.41 20.09
C ILE A 372 14.62 2.23 19.14
N ALA A 373 14.84 3.16 18.21
CA ALA A 373 15.94 3.10 17.26
C ALA A 373 17.32 3.10 17.96
N ALA A 374 17.51 3.96 18.95
CA ALA A 374 18.74 4.00 19.75
C ALA A 374 18.91 2.73 20.61
N GLY A 375 17.83 2.20 21.18
CA GLY A 375 17.84 0.94 21.93
C GLY A 375 18.34 -0.22 21.09
N LEU A 376 17.78 -0.43 19.91
CA LEU A 376 18.26 -1.43 18.95
C LEU A 376 19.73 -1.23 18.58
N ALA A 377 20.13 0.01 18.29
CA ALA A 377 21.50 0.34 17.92
C ALA A 377 22.53 0.07 19.04
N SER A 378 22.10 0.13 20.31
CA SER A 378 22.95 -0.10 21.48
C SER A 378 23.08 -1.58 21.87
N ASP A 379 22.30 -2.48 21.26
CA ASP A 379 22.28 -3.90 21.58
C ASP A 379 22.59 -4.79 20.35
N PRO A 380 23.88 -5.02 20.06
CA PRO A 380 24.31 -5.91 18.98
C PRO A 380 23.79 -7.34 19.12
N ALA A 381 23.54 -7.82 20.35
CA ALA A 381 23.05 -9.18 20.56
C ALA A 381 21.59 -9.30 20.11
N THR A 382 20.75 -8.31 20.44
CA THR A 382 19.38 -8.22 19.93
C THR A 382 19.34 -8.10 18.41
N LEU A 383 20.16 -7.24 17.81
CA LEU A 383 20.23 -7.13 16.34
C LEU A 383 20.66 -8.43 15.66
N ARG A 384 21.64 -9.15 16.22
CA ARG A 384 22.04 -10.47 15.73
C ARG A 384 20.92 -11.50 15.85
N ALA A 385 20.18 -11.49 16.95
CA ALA A 385 19.04 -12.38 17.16
C ALA A 385 17.90 -12.10 16.17
N LEU A 386 17.52 -10.83 16.00
CA LEU A 386 16.52 -10.42 15.01
C LEU A 386 16.96 -10.80 13.60
N ARG A 387 18.21 -10.49 13.23
CA ARG A 387 18.79 -10.84 11.92
C ARG A 387 18.61 -12.32 11.58
N ARG A 388 18.90 -13.19 12.54
CA ARG A 388 18.83 -14.65 12.35
C ARG A 388 17.40 -15.19 12.31
N ASN A 389 16.47 -14.59 13.04
CA ASN A 389 15.17 -15.19 13.31
C ASN A 389 14.01 -14.54 12.56
N LEU A 390 14.11 -13.27 12.13
CA LEU A 390 13.00 -12.53 11.52
C LEU A 390 12.37 -13.24 10.32
N ARG A 391 13.17 -13.80 9.41
CA ARG A 391 12.62 -14.55 8.27
C ARG A 391 11.81 -15.77 8.70
N THR A 392 12.23 -16.47 9.75
CA THR A 392 11.49 -17.61 10.32
C THR A 392 10.24 -17.13 11.05
N MET A 393 10.32 -16.04 11.81
CA MET A 393 9.17 -15.43 12.48
C MET A 393 8.09 -15.06 11.44
N LEU A 394 8.48 -14.39 10.36
CA LEU A 394 7.56 -14.01 9.29
C LEU A 394 6.82 -15.21 8.72
N ARG A 395 7.50 -16.33 8.42
CA ARG A 395 6.87 -17.56 7.87
C ARG A 395 5.72 -18.11 8.73
N HIS A 396 5.68 -17.75 10.01
CA HIS A 396 4.65 -18.19 10.95
C HIS A 396 3.76 -17.04 11.43
N ALA A 397 3.93 -15.84 10.88
CA ALA A 397 3.21 -14.65 11.28
C ALA A 397 1.96 -14.43 10.41
N PRO A 398 0.88 -13.83 10.96
CA PRO A 398 -0.33 -13.49 10.19
C PRO A 398 -0.05 -12.69 8.91
N LEU A 399 0.99 -11.85 8.90
CA LEU A 399 1.39 -11.05 7.74
C LEU A 399 1.69 -11.89 6.49
N THR A 400 2.10 -13.15 6.64
CA THR A 400 2.41 -14.05 5.51
C THR A 400 1.50 -15.29 5.46
N ASP A 401 0.43 -15.32 6.27
CA ASP A 401 -0.57 -16.38 6.23
C ASP A 401 -1.54 -16.17 5.06
N ALA A 402 -1.13 -16.64 3.89
CA ALA A 402 -1.92 -16.53 2.66
C ALA A 402 -3.29 -17.24 2.78
N ALA A 403 -3.35 -18.40 3.44
CA ALA A 403 -4.58 -19.18 3.54
C ALA A 403 -5.59 -18.49 4.46
N GLY A 404 -5.14 -18.02 5.64
CA GLY A 404 -5.97 -17.24 6.55
C GLY A 404 -6.47 -15.95 5.91
N TYR A 405 -5.58 -15.20 5.24
CA TYR A 405 -5.95 -13.96 4.56
C TYR A 405 -7.00 -14.17 3.45
N VAL A 406 -6.83 -15.19 2.61
CA VAL A 406 -7.80 -15.51 1.55
C VAL A 406 -9.15 -15.88 2.16
N TYR A 407 -9.16 -16.72 3.19
CA TYR A 407 -10.38 -17.10 3.90
C TYR A 407 -11.14 -15.88 4.46
N ASP A 408 -10.42 -14.97 5.14
CA ASP A 408 -11.02 -13.77 5.75
C ASP A 408 -11.59 -12.82 4.68
N VAL A 409 -10.89 -12.63 3.57
CA VAL A 409 -11.35 -11.80 2.44
C VAL A 409 -12.56 -12.43 1.75
N GLU A 410 -12.58 -13.74 1.57
CA GLU A 410 -13.73 -14.45 1.02
C GLU A 410 -14.95 -14.38 1.93
N ASP A 411 -14.76 -14.39 3.25
CA ASP A 411 -15.84 -14.19 4.21
C ASP A 411 -16.46 -12.80 4.09
N VAL A 412 -15.60 -11.78 3.91
CA VAL A 412 -16.04 -10.43 3.55
C VAL A 412 -16.88 -10.46 2.28
N TYR A 413 -16.42 -11.09 1.19
CA TYR A 413 -17.16 -11.16 -0.06
C TYR A 413 -18.54 -11.81 0.09
N ARG A 414 -18.63 -12.92 0.84
CA ARG A 414 -19.93 -13.55 1.15
C ARG A 414 -20.83 -12.63 1.95
N SER A 415 -20.29 -11.97 2.97
CA SER A 415 -21.04 -11.09 3.86
C SER A 415 -21.60 -9.87 3.12
N ILE A 416 -20.77 -9.16 2.35
CA ILE A 416 -21.19 -7.96 1.60
C ILE A 416 -22.18 -8.32 0.49
N TRP A 417 -21.98 -9.45 -0.19
CA TRP A 417 -22.91 -9.92 -1.20
C TRP A 417 -24.27 -10.29 -0.60
N ALA A 418 -24.27 -11.02 0.52
CA ALA A 418 -25.50 -11.36 1.23
C ALA A 418 -26.21 -10.09 1.79
N LYS A 419 -25.45 -9.09 2.25
CA LYS A 419 -25.99 -7.78 2.67
C LYS A 419 -26.68 -7.07 1.49
N PHE A 420 -26.05 -7.04 0.33
CA PHE A 420 -26.62 -6.46 -0.89
C PHE A 420 -27.91 -7.17 -1.32
N VAL A 421 -27.91 -8.50 -1.40
CA VAL A 421 -29.10 -9.29 -1.78
C VAL A 421 -30.26 -9.07 -0.82
N ARG A 422 -30.01 -9.01 0.50
CA ARG A 422 -31.06 -8.71 1.49
C ARG A 422 -31.63 -7.30 1.33
N ALA A 423 -30.77 -6.30 1.13
CA ALA A 423 -31.21 -4.91 0.97
C ALA A 423 -32.06 -4.73 -0.30
N ALA A 424 -31.70 -5.39 -1.40
CA ALA A 424 -32.45 -5.38 -2.65
C ALA A 424 -33.81 -6.09 -2.55
N GLY A 425 -33.94 -7.13 -1.71
CA GLY A 425 -35.21 -7.83 -1.47
C GLY A 425 -36.19 -7.06 -0.56
N THR A 426 -35.74 -6.00 0.10
CA THR A 426 -36.56 -5.13 0.97
C THR A 426 -36.98 -3.82 0.31
N ALA A 427 -36.45 -3.51 -0.86
CA ALA A 427 -36.76 -2.34 -1.69
C ALA A 427 -37.75 -2.72 -2.80
#